data_AF-A0A0M3HU45-F1
#
_entry.id   AF-A0A0M3HU45-F1
#
_cell.length_a   1.000
_cell.length_b   1.000
_cell.length_c   1.000
_cell.angle_alpha   90.00
_cell.angle_beta   90.00
_cell.angle_gamma   90.00
#
_symmetry.space_group_name_H-M   'P 1'
#
loop_
_entity.id
_entity.type
_entity.pdbx_description
1 polymer ?
#
loop_
_entity_poly.entity_id
_entity_poly.type
_entity_poly.pdbx_seq_one_letter_code
_entity_poly.pdbx_strand_id
1 'polypeptide(L)'
;MVKELCHRCSKPVYPTDKVGPLKDSTYFHQGCFKCYICGTRLALKTYCNNRNDTDDREIYCNGHVPVAGPHDLPPTRNGHPCGSGTSNGGFRRDAGLEDMKIAHAIKATQVSKPYPKIKHEGARYVVDYDAQTRLELIHRRDEDKLYEAFDENKKREYDQFERETKEEWERALADFARKYQKGQVGNKNKEELIRHLTIKRDKKLETLHMQRKERERLQTAELVDRQAKEMLELFKQARVDCSSGDSNGGGPPSYPTTPPPPQPPMCSKRDVYTNTSVFETIDQVAISVAQSEVTTFTELIRTLTASARSDVEKARAIYRWITVKNLNVMQFDSDLDSNTPMGLLRGIKYGTESYHVLFKRLCSYAGLHCVVIKGFSKSAGYQPGFRFDDNRFRNTWNAVCLDGSWRFVQCNWGARHLVNAKEGSRSTPKGDSLRYEYDDHYFMTDPEEFIYEFFPQESEWQLLPRPITLRQFESLPFVRSLFFRYGLSFTDPLLQAVVQADKSGAATVSINMCNEALDSLIFHYNLK
;
A
#
# COMPACT_ATOMS: atom_id res chain seq x y z
N MET A 1 -12.96 -20.00 -53.00
CA MET A 1 -12.27 -18.75 -52.62
C MET A 1 -11.38 -19.03 -51.42
N VAL A 2 -10.07 -18.88 -51.56
CA VAL A 2 -9.13 -18.98 -50.44
C VAL A 2 -9.42 -17.83 -49.49
N LYS A 3 -9.80 -18.11 -48.25
CA LYS A 3 -10.10 -17.06 -47.26
C LYS A 3 -8.77 -16.47 -46.77
N GLU A 4 -8.58 -15.17 -46.97
CA GLU A 4 -7.40 -14.45 -46.49
C GLU A 4 -7.50 -14.28 -44.97
N LEU A 5 -6.42 -14.60 -44.25
CA LEU A 5 -6.35 -14.59 -42.79
C LEU A 5 -5.53 -13.40 -42.29
N CYS A 6 -5.93 -12.82 -41.16
CA CYS A 6 -5.20 -11.76 -40.49
C CYS A 6 -3.93 -12.33 -39.86
N HIS A 7 -2.76 -11.76 -40.14
CA HIS A 7 -1.49 -12.22 -39.55
C HIS A 7 -1.49 -12.17 -38.01
N ARG A 8 -2.12 -11.15 -37.42
CA ARG A 8 -2.14 -10.94 -35.96
C ARG A 8 -3.06 -11.88 -35.17
N CYS A 9 -4.26 -12.16 -35.69
CA CYS A 9 -5.29 -12.88 -34.94
C CYS A 9 -5.72 -14.20 -35.62
N SER A 10 -5.14 -14.52 -36.77
CA SER A 10 -5.42 -15.71 -37.58
C SER A 10 -6.89 -15.91 -37.99
N LYS A 11 -7.74 -14.89 -37.85
CA LYS A 11 -9.15 -14.91 -38.26
C LYS A 11 -9.31 -14.42 -39.71
N PRO A 12 -10.36 -14.86 -40.44
CA PRO A 12 -10.64 -14.39 -41.79
C PRO A 12 -10.88 -12.88 -41.83
N VAL A 13 -10.30 -12.22 -42.84
CA VAL A 13 -10.44 -10.77 -43.07
C VAL A 13 -11.42 -10.53 -44.21
N TYR A 14 -12.46 -9.74 -43.94
CA TYR A 14 -13.46 -9.38 -44.95
C TYR A 14 -13.06 -8.10 -45.69
N PRO A 15 -13.49 -7.90 -46.95
CA PRO A 15 -13.08 -6.74 -47.76
C PRO A 15 -13.30 -5.37 -47.11
N THR A 16 -14.31 -5.23 -46.25
CA THR A 16 -14.65 -3.98 -45.54
C THR A 16 -13.69 -3.61 -44.41
N ASP A 17 -12.95 -4.57 -43.86
CA ASP A 17 -12.03 -4.41 -42.72
C ASP A 17 -10.58 -4.81 -43.08
N LYS A 18 -10.30 -4.99 -44.37
CA LYS A 18 -9.02 -5.50 -44.87
C LYS A 18 -7.98 -4.39 -45.01
N VAL A 19 -6.82 -4.60 -44.38
CA VAL A 19 -5.62 -3.78 -44.57
C VAL A 19 -4.50 -4.65 -45.14
N GLY A 20 -4.08 -4.36 -46.37
CA GLY A 20 -3.05 -5.07 -47.12
C GLY A 20 -3.40 -5.23 -48.62
N PRO A 21 -2.57 -5.93 -49.42
CA PRO A 21 -1.42 -6.72 -49.01
C PRO A 21 -0.20 -5.87 -48.62
N LEU A 22 0.58 -6.35 -47.65
CA LEU A 22 1.83 -5.75 -47.18
C LEU A 22 3.01 -6.68 -47.52
N LYS A 23 4.13 -6.59 -46.77
CA LYS A 23 5.29 -7.48 -46.91
C LYS A 23 4.84 -8.96 -46.90
N ASP A 24 5.33 -9.74 -47.86
CA ASP A 24 5.00 -11.16 -48.08
C ASP A 24 3.50 -11.47 -48.20
N SER A 25 2.71 -10.57 -48.80
CA SER A 25 1.26 -10.76 -49.00
C SER A 25 0.47 -10.96 -47.69
N THR A 26 0.92 -10.33 -46.61
CA THR A 26 0.23 -10.34 -45.32
C THR A 26 -0.96 -9.38 -45.27
N TYR A 27 -1.99 -9.76 -44.53
CA TYR A 27 -3.23 -9.00 -44.33
C TYR A 27 -3.51 -8.81 -42.84
N PHE A 28 -4.15 -7.69 -42.50
CA PHE A 28 -4.57 -7.36 -41.14
C PHE A 28 -6.00 -6.81 -41.13
N HIS A 29 -6.73 -6.97 -40.02
CA HIS A 29 -7.94 -6.18 -39.75
C HIS A 29 -7.56 -4.71 -39.47
N GLN A 30 -8.44 -3.74 -39.77
CA GLN A 30 -8.19 -2.33 -39.36
C GLN A 30 -8.00 -2.21 -37.85
N GLY A 31 -8.73 -3.03 -37.07
CA GLY A 31 -8.57 -3.13 -35.62
C GLY A 31 -7.24 -3.74 -35.16
N CYS A 32 -6.63 -4.60 -35.99
CA CYS A 32 -5.36 -5.29 -35.71
C CYS A 32 -4.13 -4.56 -36.28
N PHE A 33 -4.34 -3.53 -37.12
CA PHE A 33 -3.30 -2.75 -37.76
C PHE A 33 -2.68 -1.73 -36.78
N LYS A 34 -1.88 -2.25 -35.86
CA LYS A 34 -1.26 -1.53 -34.74
C LYS A 34 0.20 -1.90 -34.61
N CYS A 35 1.01 -0.96 -34.11
CA CYS A 35 2.42 -1.20 -33.81
C CYS A 35 2.57 -2.39 -32.86
N TYR A 36 3.43 -3.35 -33.20
CA TYR A 36 3.67 -4.55 -32.40
C TYR A 36 4.14 -4.24 -30.97
N ILE A 37 4.93 -3.18 -30.79
CA ILE A 37 5.54 -2.86 -29.49
C ILE A 37 4.62 -1.98 -28.63
N CYS A 38 4.05 -0.91 -29.17
CA CYS A 38 3.29 0.08 -28.38
C CYS A 38 1.77 0.05 -28.59
N GLY A 39 1.27 -0.77 -29.52
CA GLY A 39 -0.17 -0.90 -29.76
C GLY A 39 -0.86 0.31 -30.40
N THR A 40 -0.12 1.37 -30.73
CA THR A 40 -0.66 2.55 -31.44
C THR A 40 -1.26 2.12 -32.77
N ARG A 41 -2.49 2.58 -33.06
CA ARG A 41 -3.13 2.37 -34.37
C ARG A 41 -2.31 3.02 -35.48
N LEU A 42 -1.97 2.23 -36.49
CA LEU A 42 -1.19 2.69 -37.63
C LEU A 42 -2.13 2.90 -38.83
N ALA A 43 -1.64 3.60 -39.84
CA ALA A 43 -2.26 3.70 -41.15
C ALA A 43 -1.23 3.28 -42.19
N LEU A 44 -1.67 2.98 -43.42
CA LEU A 44 -0.75 2.60 -44.52
C LEU A 44 0.34 3.65 -44.81
N LYS A 45 0.20 4.87 -44.30
CA LYS A 45 1.20 5.94 -44.41
C LYS A 45 2.16 6.05 -43.21
N THR A 46 1.82 5.44 -42.07
CA THR A 46 2.53 5.64 -40.80
C THR A 46 3.15 4.36 -40.23
N TYR A 47 2.97 3.23 -40.93
CA TYR A 47 3.58 1.96 -40.54
C TYR A 47 4.98 1.81 -41.12
N CYS A 48 5.81 1.07 -40.40
CA CYS A 48 7.17 0.72 -40.76
C CYS A 48 7.36 -0.79 -40.60
N ASN A 49 8.20 -1.38 -41.45
CA ASN A 49 8.60 -2.79 -41.33
C ASN A 49 10.04 -2.86 -40.83
N ASN A 50 10.35 -3.93 -40.13
CA ASN A 50 11.73 -4.23 -39.75
C ASN A 50 12.56 -4.47 -41.03
N ARG A 51 13.62 -3.67 -41.20
CA ARG A 51 14.53 -3.75 -42.35
C ARG A 51 15.74 -4.64 -42.07
N ASN A 52 15.95 -5.00 -40.81
CA ASN A 52 17.11 -5.77 -40.35
C ASN A 52 16.83 -7.28 -40.33
N ASP A 53 15.55 -7.66 -40.33
CA ASP A 53 15.11 -9.04 -40.41
C ASP A 53 14.15 -9.21 -41.60
N THR A 54 14.56 -10.00 -42.58
CA THR A 54 13.75 -10.29 -43.75
C THR A 54 12.55 -11.17 -43.43
N ASP A 55 12.65 -12.00 -42.38
CA ASP A 55 11.60 -12.94 -41.96
C ASP A 55 10.56 -12.30 -41.03
N ASP A 56 10.87 -11.11 -40.51
CA ASP A 56 9.95 -10.33 -39.69
C ASP A 56 8.82 -9.71 -40.55
N ARG A 57 7.61 -10.21 -40.31
CA ARG A 57 6.36 -9.81 -40.98
C ARG A 57 5.52 -8.85 -40.13
N GLU A 58 6.05 -8.42 -38.99
CA GLU A 58 5.37 -7.50 -38.10
C GLU A 58 5.46 -6.03 -38.55
N ILE A 59 4.56 -5.22 -38.00
CA ILE A 59 4.43 -3.79 -38.30
C ILE A 59 4.70 -2.91 -37.06
N TYR A 60 5.42 -1.82 -37.28
CA TYR A 60 5.94 -0.93 -36.24
C TYR A 60 5.58 0.53 -36.54
N CYS A 61 5.62 1.40 -35.54
CA CYS A 61 5.62 2.85 -35.76
C CYS A 61 7.05 3.36 -35.94
N ASN A 62 7.23 4.58 -36.47
CA ASN A 62 8.55 5.20 -36.63
C ASN A 62 9.42 5.20 -35.35
N GLY A 63 8.82 5.30 -34.16
CA GLY A 63 9.56 5.31 -32.89
C GLY A 63 9.97 3.92 -32.38
N HIS A 64 9.39 2.85 -32.93
CA HIS A 64 9.59 1.47 -32.49
C HIS A 64 10.05 0.54 -33.61
N VAL A 65 10.26 1.07 -34.82
CA VAL A 65 10.88 0.30 -35.90
C VAL A 65 12.31 -0.03 -35.47
N PRO A 66 12.72 -1.30 -35.47
CA PRO A 66 14.09 -1.66 -35.13
C PRO A 66 15.06 -0.92 -36.08
N VAL A 67 15.96 -0.11 -35.51
CA VAL A 67 17.03 0.59 -36.24
C VAL A 67 18.35 -0.09 -35.85
N ALA A 68 19.17 -0.45 -36.85
CA ALA A 68 20.47 -1.07 -36.59
C ALA A 68 21.37 -0.09 -35.82
N GLY A 69 22.06 -0.58 -34.78
CA GLY A 69 23.02 0.21 -34.02
C GLY A 69 24.35 0.37 -34.79
N PRO A 70 25.22 1.32 -34.41
CA PRO A 70 26.51 1.56 -35.08
C PRO A 70 27.52 0.40 -34.97
N HIS A 71 27.15 -0.70 -34.28
CA HIS A 71 27.98 -1.88 -34.06
C HIS A 71 27.39 -3.17 -34.63
N ASP A 72 26.31 -3.11 -35.42
CA ASP A 72 25.79 -4.28 -36.13
C ASP A 72 26.62 -4.54 -37.40
N LEU A 73 27.44 -5.60 -37.38
CA LEU A 73 28.25 -6.03 -38.53
C LEU A 73 27.36 -6.66 -39.63
N PRO A 74 27.71 -6.48 -40.93
CA PRO A 74 26.97 -7.10 -42.03
C PRO A 74 27.18 -8.63 -42.03
N PRO A 75 26.25 -9.42 -42.62
CA PRO A 75 26.27 -10.86 -42.46
C PRO A 75 27.31 -11.50 -43.38
N THR A 76 28.32 -12.21 -42.84
CA THR A 76 29.15 -13.13 -43.61
C THR A 76 29.58 -14.42 -42.88
N ARG A 77 29.29 -15.53 -43.58
CA ARG A 77 29.87 -16.90 -43.65
C ARG A 77 31.04 -17.32 -42.72
N ASN A 78 30.82 -18.47 -42.06
CA ASN A 78 31.71 -19.58 -41.66
C ASN A 78 33.12 -19.33 -41.08
N GLY A 79 33.38 -19.94 -39.90
CA GLY A 79 34.68 -20.56 -39.55
C GLY A 79 35.15 -20.42 -38.09
N HIS A 80 35.00 -21.49 -37.30
CA HIS A 80 35.77 -22.05 -36.15
C HIS A 80 36.65 -21.21 -35.16
N PRO A 81 36.93 -21.74 -33.93
CA PRO A 81 36.98 -20.97 -32.68
C PRO A 81 38.34 -20.96 -31.93
N CYS A 82 38.56 -19.95 -31.07
CA CYS A 82 39.23 -20.03 -29.74
C CYS A 82 39.26 -18.61 -29.14
N GLY A 83 38.90 -18.37 -27.88
CA GLY A 83 39.84 -18.44 -26.77
C GLY A 83 39.35 -17.63 -25.57
N SER A 84 39.65 -18.15 -24.38
CA SER A 84 39.27 -17.75 -23.03
C SER A 84 39.86 -16.43 -22.53
N GLY A 85 39.14 -15.74 -21.63
CA GLY A 85 39.66 -14.65 -20.79
C GLY A 85 38.72 -14.30 -19.63
N THR A 86 39.09 -14.75 -18.42
CA THR A 86 38.51 -14.44 -17.10
C THR A 86 38.89 -13.05 -16.59
N SER A 87 37.98 -12.38 -15.85
CA SER A 87 38.27 -11.72 -14.57
C SER A 87 37.04 -11.13 -13.86
N ASN A 88 36.86 -11.52 -12.58
CA ASN A 88 36.35 -10.84 -11.37
C ASN A 88 35.59 -9.50 -11.48
N GLY A 89 34.62 -9.17 -10.62
CA GLY A 89 34.17 -9.72 -9.34
C GLY A 89 33.42 -8.60 -8.59
N GLY A 90 32.18 -8.85 -8.17
CA GLY A 90 31.31 -7.86 -7.52
C GLY A 90 30.85 -8.34 -6.15
N PHE A 91 31.28 -7.61 -5.12
CA PHE A 91 31.07 -7.88 -3.69
C PHE A 91 29.60 -7.76 -3.28
N ARG A 92 29.06 -8.80 -2.62
CA ARG A 92 27.82 -8.74 -1.83
C ARG A 92 28.12 -8.05 -0.49
N ARG A 93 27.27 -7.10 -0.07
CA ARG A 93 27.27 -6.56 1.30
C ARG A 93 25.97 -6.98 1.97
N ASP A 94 26.15 -7.77 3.02
CA ASP A 94 25.13 -8.36 3.86
C ASP A 94 24.79 -7.40 5.02
N ALA A 95 23.51 -7.29 5.36
CA ALA A 95 23.03 -6.42 6.44
C ALA A 95 23.10 -7.16 7.78
N GLY A 96 24.32 -7.29 8.32
CA GLY A 96 24.62 -7.27 9.75
C GLY A 96 23.79 -8.12 10.72
N LEU A 97 23.34 -9.32 10.36
CA LEU A 97 22.56 -10.21 11.26
C LEU A 97 23.00 -11.68 11.26
N GLU A 98 24.30 -11.95 11.13
CA GLU A 98 24.87 -13.26 11.47
C GLU A 98 25.99 -13.12 12.51
N ASP A 99 25.69 -13.49 13.76
CA ASP A 99 26.60 -14.32 14.58
C ASP A 99 26.00 -14.64 15.96
N MET A 100 25.25 -15.74 16.03
CA MET A 100 25.06 -16.52 17.27
C MET A 100 25.44 -17.95 16.93
N LYS A 101 26.72 -18.28 17.19
CA LYS A 101 27.42 -19.50 16.78
C LYS A 101 26.79 -20.75 17.39
N ILE A 102 26.36 -21.68 16.54
CA ILE A 102 26.66 -23.12 16.69
C ILE A 102 27.19 -23.60 15.36
N ALA A 103 28.51 -23.77 15.30
CA ALA A 103 29.21 -24.36 14.18
C ALA A 103 29.00 -25.88 14.18
N HIS A 104 28.12 -26.40 13.32
CA HIS A 104 28.30 -27.67 12.61
C HIS A 104 27.09 -27.91 11.69
N ALA A 105 27.21 -27.58 10.41
CA ALA A 105 26.53 -28.21 9.25
C ALA A 105 26.51 -27.26 8.04
N ILE A 106 27.66 -26.81 7.55
CA ILE A 106 27.75 -26.20 6.22
C ILE A 106 28.76 -27.00 5.41
N LYS A 107 28.25 -28.05 4.76
CA LYS A 107 28.84 -28.65 3.55
C LYS A 107 27.79 -29.43 2.76
N ALA A 108 26.60 -28.85 2.56
CA ALA A 108 25.61 -29.34 1.60
C ALA A 108 24.52 -28.30 1.36
N THR A 109 24.81 -27.23 0.61
CA THR A 109 23.81 -26.38 -0.11
C THR A 109 24.52 -25.23 -0.84
N GLN A 110 25.43 -25.55 -1.77
CA GLN A 110 25.86 -24.60 -2.80
C GLN A 110 25.39 -25.11 -4.16
N VAL A 111 24.08 -25.10 -4.39
CA VAL A 111 23.46 -24.91 -5.72
C VAL A 111 22.03 -24.41 -5.50
N SER A 112 21.81 -23.12 -5.29
CA SER A 112 20.50 -22.50 -5.51
C SER A 112 20.63 -21.52 -6.67
N LYS A 113 20.19 -21.96 -7.85
CA LYS A 113 20.07 -21.10 -9.03
C LYS A 113 19.06 -19.97 -8.73
N PRO A 114 19.27 -18.73 -9.18
CA PRO A 114 18.25 -17.68 -9.07
C PRO A 114 17.00 -18.11 -9.86
N TYR A 115 15.84 -18.10 -9.22
CA TYR A 115 14.56 -18.44 -9.84
C TYR A 115 14.06 -17.33 -10.78
N PRO A 116 13.27 -17.67 -11.81
CA PRO A 116 12.86 -16.72 -12.83
C PRO A 116 11.88 -15.68 -12.29
N LYS A 117 12.16 -14.39 -12.56
CA LYS A 117 11.22 -13.28 -12.36
C LYS A 117 9.91 -13.56 -13.10
N ILE A 118 8.79 -13.47 -12.42
CA ILE A 118 7.45 -13.61 -13.02
C ILE A 118 7.25 -12.43 -13.96
N LYS A 119 7.26 -12.69 -15.28
CA LYS A 119 6.87 -11.69 -16.28
C LYS A 119 5.36 -11.84 -16.51
N HIS A 120 4.57 -10.82 -16.15
CA HIS A 120 3.17 -10.77 -16.59
C HIS A 120 3.07 -10.16 -17.99
N GLU A 121 2.25 -10.76 -18.83
CA GLU A 121 1.70 -10.09 -20.00
C GLU A 121 0.79 -8.97 -19.49
N GLY A 122 1.00 -7.72 -19.96
CA GLY A 122 0.40 -6.50 -19.40
C GLY A 122 -1.12 -6.60 -19.16
N ALA A 123 -1.61 -5.88 -18.14
CA ALA A 123 -2.95 -6.01 -17.55
C ALA A 123 -4.11 -6.35 -18.51
N ARG A 124 -4.26 -7.64 -18.85
CA ARG A 124 -5.57 -8.22 -19.14
C ARG A 124 -6.25 -8.39 -17.80
N TYR A 125 -7.21 -7.52 -17.52
CA TYR A 125 -8.06 -7.66 -16.35
C TYR A 125 -8.77 -9.01 -16.45
N VAL A 126 -8.41 -9.95 -15.58
CA VAL A 126 -8.88 -11.35 -15.69
C VAL A 126 -10.38 -11.43 -15.45
N VAL A 127 -10.92 -10.53 -14.62
CA VAL A 127 -12.34 -10.44 -14.30
C VAL A 127 -13.06 -9.52 -15.29
N ASP A 128 -14.18 -10.01 -15.80
CA ASP A 128 -15.09 -9.25 -16.66
C ASP A 128 -15.60 -7.97 -15.96
N TYR A 129 -15.77 -6.89 -16.72
CA TYR A 129 -16.18 -5.59 -16.19
C TYR A 129 -17.58 -5.64 -15.55
N ASP A 130 -18.53 -6.29 -16.20
CA ASP A 130 -19.92 -6.33 -15.76
C ASP A 130 -20.06 -7.22 -14.52
N ALA A 131 -19.33 -8.34 -14.47
CA ALA A 131 -19.28 -9.22 -13.31
C ALA A 131 -18.76 -8.49 -12.05
N GLN A 132 -17.64 -7.76 -12.19
CA GLN A 132 -17.07 -6.99 -11.08
C GLN A 132 -18.00 -5.87 -10.63
N THR A 133 -18.58 -5.13 -11.58
CA THR A 133 -19.50 -4.02 -11.31
C THR A 133 -20.78 -4.52 -10.62
N ARG A 134 -21.31 -5.67 -11.02
CA ARG A 134 -22.48 -6.28 -10.37
C ARG A 134 -22.20 -6.61 -8.90
N LEU A 135 -21.02 -7.16 -8.60
CA LEU A 135 -20.64 -7.47 -7.22
C LEU A 135 -20.44 -6.18 -6.40
N GLU A 136 -19.83 -5.15 -6.97
CA GLU A 136 -19.73 -3.82 -6.34
C GLU A 136 -21.11 -3.25 -5.99
N LEU A 137 -22.12 -3.37 -6.86
CA LEU A 137 -23.47 -2.91 -6.57
C LEU A 137 -24.14 -3.68 -5.43
N ILE A 138 -23.85 -4.98 -5.30
CA ILE A 138 -24.32 -5.79 -4.16
C ILE A 138 -23.64 -5.32 -2.87
N HIS A 139 -22.32 -5.09 -2.92
CA HIS A 139 -21.53 -4.58 -1.80
C HIS A 139 -22.04 -3.22 -1.30
N ARG A 140 -22.36 -2.30 -2.22
CA ARG A 140 -22.96 -1.00 -1.88
C ARG A 140 -24.29 -1.16 -1.14
N ARG A 141 -25.16 -2.05 -1.58
CA ARG A 141 -26.45 -2.30 -0.90
C ARG A 141 -26.25 -2.85 0.51
N ASP A 142 -25.23 -3.68 0.72
CA ASP A 142 -24.90 -4.19 2.05
C ASP A 142 -24.32 -3.09 2.96
N GLU A 143 -23.53 -2.18 2.40
CA GLU A 143 -23.04 -0.98 3.11
C GLU A 143 -24.19 -0.06 3.51
N ASP A 144 -25.11 0.24 2.59
CA ASP A 144 -26.27 1.09 2.85
C ASP A 144 -27.11 0.54 4.02
N LYS A 145 -27.39 -0.76 4.02
CA LYS A 145 -28.10 -1.43 5.12
C LYS A 145 -27.36 -1.34 6.46
N LEU A 146 -26.03 -1.42 6.43
CA LEU A 146 -25.22 -1.30 7.64
C LEU A 146 -25.32 0.12 8.21
N TYR A 147 -25.22 1.14 7.35
CA TYR A 147 -25.34 2.54 7.76
C TYR A 147 -26.76 2.88 8.25
N GLU A 148 -27.80 2.38 7.60
CA GLU A 148 -29.18 2.50 8.08
C GLU A 148 -29.33 1.89 9.49
N ALA A 149 -28.76 0.70 9.71
CA ALA A 149 -28.76 0.06 11.02
C ALA A 149 -27.97 0.86 12.08
N PHE A 150 -26.86 1.50 11.70
CA PHE A 150 -26.11 2.40 12.59
C PHE A 150 -26.95 3.61 12.99
N ASP A 151 -27.63 4.25 12.05
CA ASP A 151 -28.46 5.42 12.33
C ASP A 151 -29.66 5.06 13.22
N GLU A 152 -30.31 3.92 12.97
CA GLU A 152 -31.35 3.41 13.85
C GLU A 152 -30.84 3.12 15.25
N ASN A 153 -29.70 2.43 15.37
CA ASN A 153 -29.12 2.09 16.66
C ASN A 153 -28.68 3.36 17.42
N LYS A 154 -28.09 4.33 16.73
CA LYS A 154 -27.70 5.63 17.27
C LYS A 154 -28.89 6.38 17.84
N LYS A 155 -30.03 6.39 17.14
CA LYS A 155 -31.27 6.99 17.61
C LYS A 155 -31.81 6.27 18.85
N ARG A 156 -31.88 4.94 18.82
CA ARG A 156 -32.32 4.11 19.97
C ARG A 156 -31.46 4.33 21.22
N GLU A 157 -30.14 4.33 21.06
CA GLU A 157 -29.19 4.57 22.15
C GLU A 157 -29.30 6.00 22.70
N TYR A 158 -29.51 7.00 21.83
CA TYR A 158 -29.72 8.38 22.26
C TYR A 158 -31.03 8.54 23.05
N ASP A 159 -32.13 7.96 22.55
CA ASP A 159 -33.42 7.98 23.23
C ASP A 159 -33.34 7.28 24.59
N GLN A 160 -32.64 6.14 24.67
CA GLN A 160 -32.39 5.45 25.94
C GLN A 160 -31.54 6.30 26.89
N PHE A 161 -30.46 6.91 26.40
CA PHE A 161 -29.59 7.79 27.19
C PHE A 161 -30.36 8.98 27.77
N GLU A 162 -31.20 9.63 26.97
CA GLU A 162 -32.01 10.77 27.41
C GLU A 162 -33.07 10.34 28.44
N ARG A 163 -33.73 9.18 28.27
CA ARG A 163 -34.65 8.63 29.29
C ARG A 163 -33.93 8.36 30.61
N GLU A 164 -32.83 7.63 30.58
CA GLU A 164 -32.05 7.31 31.80
C GLU A 164 -31.53 8.57 32.48
N THR A 165 -31.02 9.53 31.69
CA THR A 165 -30.54 10.82 32.22
C THR A 165 -31.68 11.59 32.86
N LYS A 166 -32.85 11.66 32.22
CA LYS A 166 -34.03 12.34 32.77
C LYS A 166 -34.48 11.71 34.08
N GLU A 167 -34.56 10.38 34.17
CA GLU A 167 -34.92 9.70 35.42
C GLU A 167 -33.89 9.91 36.53
N GLU A 168 -32.59 9.88 36.22
CA GLU A 168 -31.53 10.18 37.19
C GLU A 168 -31.65 11.62 37.72
N TRP A 169 -31.93 12.57 36.83
CA TRP A 169 -32.15 13.97 37.19
C TRP A 169 -33.40 14.14 38.06
N GLU A 170 -34.52 13.52 37.70
CA GLU A 170 -35.77 13.58 38.48
C GLU A 170 -35.58 12.99 39.88
N ARG A 171 -34.90 11.84 40.01
CA ARG A 171 -34.58 11.24 41.32
C ARG A 171 -33.70 12.15 42.17
N ALA A 172 -32.63 12.69 41.58
CA ALA A 172 -31.70 13.59 42.29
C ALA A 172 -32.37 14.91 42.72
N LEU A 173 -33.26 15.47 41.90
CA LEU A 173 -34.04 16.65 42.22
C LEU A 173 -35.07 16.37 43.32
N ALA A 174 -35.74 15.21 43.29
CA ALA A 174 -36.66 14.79 44.35
C ALA A 174 -35.94 14.60 45.69
N ASP A 175 -34.75 13.99 45.68
CA ASP A 175 -33.89 13.87 46.86
C ASP A 175 -33.45 15.23 47.40
N PHE A 176 -33.05 16.14 46.52
CA PHE A 176 -32.69 17.50 46.90
C PHE A 176 -33.87 18.25 47.52
N ALA A 177 -35.06 18.18 46.91
CA ALA A 177 -36.28 18.81 47.42
C ALA A 177 -36.65 18.30 48.82
N ARG A 178 -36.55 16.98 49.05
CA ARG A 178 -36.78 16.36 50.37
C ARG A 178 -35.82 16.90 51.43
N LYS A 179 -34.53 17.05 51.10
CA LYS A 179 -33.52 17.56 52.04
C LYS A 179 -33.65 19.08 52.25
N TYR A 180 -34.09 19.82 51.23
CA TYR A 180 -34.33 21.27 51.30
C TYR A 180 -35.49 21.59 52.23
N GLN A 181 -36.59 20.84 52.15
CA GLN A 181 -37.73 20.96 53.09
C GLN A 181 -37.35 20.69 54.55
N LYS A 182 -36.36 19.82 54.78
CA LYS A 182 -35.81 19.53 56.11
C LYS A 182 -34.78 20.56 56.59
N GLY A 183 -34.52 21.63 55.83
CA GLY A 183 -33.56 22.69 56.17
C GLY A 183 -32.09 22.28 56.10
N GLN A 184 -31.76 21.13 55.51
CA GLN A 184 -30.41 20.56 55.52
C GLN A 184 -29.49 21.08 54.39
N VAL A 185 -30.04 21.80 53.40
CA VAL A 185 -29.36 22.19 52.15
C VAL A 185 -29.87 23.54 51.69
N GLY A 186 -28.96 24.38 51.16
CA GLY A 186 -29.28 25.72 50.66
C GLY A 186 -29.07 25.88 49.15
N ASN A 187 -29.20 27.12 48.66
CA ASN A 187 -29.17 27.44 47.23
C ASN A 187 -27.79 27.13 46.56
N LYS A 188 -26.67 27.32 47.27
CA LYS A 188 -25.33 26.96 46.77
C LYS A 188 -25.22 25.46 46.45
N ASN A 189 -25.85 24.61 47.27
CA ASN A 189 -25.82 23.17 47.10
C ASN A 189 -26.69 22.70 45.92
N LYS A 190 -27.69 23.52 45.53
CA LYS A 190 -28.48 23.31 44.31
C LYS A 190 -27.63 23.49 43.06
N GLU A 191 -26.86 24.58 43.01
CA GLU A 191 -25.95 24.87 41.88
C GLU A 191 -24.87 23.80 41.75
N GLU A 192 -24.32 23.33 42.87
CA GLU A 192 -23.32 22.27 42.90
C GLU A 192 -23.90 20.92 42.42
N LEU A 193 -25.13 20.58 42.82
CA LEU A 193 -25.83 19.39 42.34
C LEU A 193 -26.07 19.43 40.83
N ILE A 194 -26.54 20.57 40.30
CA ILE A 194 -26.75 20.76 38.86
C ILE A 194 -25.43 20.59 38.12
N ARG A 195 -24.35 21.24 38.57
CA ARG A 195 -23.01 21.09 37.97
C ARG A 195 -22.55 19.64 37.98
N HIS A 196 -22.72 18.94 39.10
CA HIS A 196 -22.33 17.54 39.22
C HIS A 196 -23.10 16.63 38.24
N LEU A 197 -24.42 16.81 38.14
CA LEU A 197 -25.26 16.05 37.21
C LEU A 197 -24.93 16.36 35.75
N THR A 198 -24.62 17.61 35.40
CA THR A 198 -24.16 17.99 34.06
C THR A 198 -22.83 17.32 33.72
N ILE A 199 -21.82 17.39 34.60
CA ILE A 199 -20.53 16.74 34.37
C ILE A 199 -20.69 15.22 34.23
N LYS A 200 -21.55 14.60 35.05
CA LYS A 200 -21.84 13.17 34.97
C LYS A 200 -22.49 12.80 33.63
N ARG A 201 -23.46 13.60 33.16
CA ARG A 201 -24.09 13.43 31.85
C ARG A 201 -23.05 13.52 30.73
N ASP A 202 -22.22 14.54 30.73
CA ASP A 202 -21.23 14.78 29.67
C ASP A 202 -20.21 13.63 29.61
N LYS A 203 -19.70 13.16 30.75
CA LYS A 203 -18.79 12.00 30.83
C LYS A 203 -19.46 10.71 30.33
N LYS A 204 -20.73 10.49 30.69
CA LYS A 204 -21.49 9.31 30.23
C LYS A 204 -21.72 9.36 28.72
N LEU A 205 -22.06 10.55 28.19
CA LEU A 205 -22.25 10.77 26.75
C LEU A 205 -20.94 10.56 25.97
N GLU A 206 -19.82 11.10 26.46
CA GLU A 206 -18.50 10.91 25.85
C GLU A 206 -18.10 9.43 25.80
N THR A 207 -18.30 8.70 26.90
CA THR A 207 -18.05 7.26 26.96
C THR A 207 -18.92 6.49 25.96
N LEU A 208 -20.21 6.84 25.88
CA LEU A 208 -21.16 6.21 24.95
C LEU A 208 -20.78 6.49 23.49
N HIS A 209 -20.40 7.72 23.16
CA HIS A 209 -19.91 8.09 21.84
C HIS A 209 -18.63 7.34 21.46
N MET A 210 -17.66 7.23 22.39
CA MET A 210 -16.42 6.51 22.14
C MET A 210 -16.68 5.02 21.86
N GLN A 211 -17.51 4.37 22.69
CA GLN A 211 -17.86 2.96 22.51
C GLN A 211 -18.64 2.70 21.23
N ARG A 212 -19.58 3.59 20.88
CA ARG A 212 -20.33 3.52 19.61
C ARG A 212 -19.37 3.60 18.42
N LYS A 213 -18.50 4.60 18.40
CA LYS A 213 -17.54 4.81 17.31
C LYS A 213 -16.63 3.60 17.11
N GLU A 214 -16.20 2.96 18.19
CA GLU A 214 -15.40 1.73 18.11
C GLU A 214 -16.20 0.55 17.54
N ARG A 215 -17.47 0.37 17.97
CA ARG A 215 -18.34 -0.68 17.42
C ARG A 215 -18.61 -0.50 15.92
N GLU A 216 -18.99 0.71 15.50
CA GLU A 216 -19.25 1.04 14.11
C GLU A 216 -18.01 0.75 13.25
N ARG A 217 -16.82 1.18 13.69
CA ARG A 217 -15.54 0.89 13.01
C ARG A 217 -15.26 -0.60 12.88
N LEU A 218 -15.50 -1.38 13.93
CA LEU A 218 -15.29 -2.83 13.90
C LEU A 218 -16.25 -3.52 12.91
N GLN A 219 -17.53 -3.14 12.91
CA GLN A 219 -18.54 -3.70 12.02
C GLN A 219 -18.29 -3.31 10.55
N THR A 220 -17.90 -2.06 10.29
CA THR A 220 -17.47 -1.64 8.94
C THR A 220 -16.24 -2.41 8.48
N ALA A 221 -15.23 -2.60 9.34
CA ALA A 221 -14.04 -3.38 9.01
C ALA A 221 -14.36 -4.84 8.69
N GLU A 222 -15.24 -5.48 9.46
CA GLU A 222 -15.69 -6.86 9.21
C GLU A 222 -16.45 -6.97 7.88
N LEU A 223 -17.31 -6.00 7.57
CA LEU A 223 -18.00 -5.92 6.30
C LEU A 223 -17.01 -5.82 5.12
N VAL A 224 -16.02 -4.93 5.20
CA VAL A 224 -14.98 -4.80 4.17
C VAL A 224 -14.17 -6.09 4.03
N ASP A 225 -13.84 -6.77 5.13
CA ASP A 225 -13.14 -8.05 5.08
C ASP A 225 -13.96 -9.13 4.35
N ARG A 226 -15.27 -9.18 4.57
CA ARG A 226 -16.18 -10.08 3.84
C ARG A 226 -16.24 -9.73 2.35
N GLN A 227 -16.49 -8.47 2.02
CA GLN A 227 -16.56 -7.99 0.63
C GLN A 227 -15.24 -8.24 -0.11
N ALA A 228 -14.10 -8.02 0.54
CA ALA A 228 -12.78 -8.28 -0.03
C ALA A 228 -12.60 -9.77 -0.39
N LYS A 229 -13.08 -10.70 0.45
CA LYS A 229 -13.07 -12.14 0.15
C LYS A 229 -13.95 -12.48 -1.04
N GLU A 230 -15.16 -11.93 -1.11
CA GLU A 230 -16.07 -12.14 -2.24
C GLU A 230 -15.46 -11.62 -3.57
N MET A 231 -14.83 -10.44 -3.55
CA MET A 231 -14.10 -9.92 -4.72
C MET A 231 -12.94 -10.83 -5.12
N LEU A 232 -12.14 -11.29 -4.16
CA LEU A 232 -11.00 -12.18 -4.45
C LEU A 232 -11.47 -13.55 -4.96
N GLU A 233 -12.61 -14.05 -4.50
CA GLU A 233 -13.22 -15.28 -5.04
C GLU A 233 -13.63 -15.10 -6.51
N LEU A 234 -14.16 -13.92 -6.88
CA LEU A 234 -14.44 -13.60 -8.29
C LEU A 234 -13.16 -13.63 -9.15
N PHE A 235 -12.05 -13.10 -8.64
CA PHE A 235 -10.74 -13.20 -9.32
C PHE A 235 -10.25 -14.64 -9.41
N LYS A 236 -10.45 -15.45 -8.37
CA LYS A 236 -10.08 -16.86 -8.34
C LYS A 236 -10.88 -17.67 -9.38
N GLN A 237 -12.18 -17.47 -9.46
CA GLN A 237 -13.04 -18.11 -10.47
C GLN A 237 -12.59 -17.76 -11.88
N ALA A 238 -12.40 -16.48 -12.18
CA ALA A 238 -11.97 -16.02 -13.50
C ALA A 238 -10.60 -16.59 -13.92
N ARG A 239 -9.66 -16.77 -12.97
CA ARG A 239 -8.36 -17.41 -13.25
C ARG A 239 -8.47 -18.90 -13.55
N VAL A 240 -9.39 -19.61 -12.88
CA VAL A 240 -9.64 -21.04 -13.14
C VAL A 240 -10.23 -21.22 -14.54
N ASP A 241 -11.22 -20.40 -14.91
CA ASP A 241 -11.87 -20.47 -16.22
C ASP A 241 -10.91 -20.17 -17.39
N CYS A 242 -9.91 -19.30 -17.18
CA CYS A 242 -8.84 -19.09 -18.16
C CYS A 242 -7.85 -20.26 -18.26
N SER A 243 -7.62 -20.98 -17.17
CA SER A 243 -6.61 -22.06 -17.11
C SER A 243 -7.11 -23.39 -17.70
N SER A 244 -8.42 -23.63 -17.67
CA SER A 244 -9.06 -24.82 -18.27
C SER A 244 -9.13 -24.80 -19.81
N GLY A 245 -8.70 -23.71 -20.45
CA GLY A 245 -8.59 -23.58 -21.91
C GLY A 245 -7.22 -23.94 -22.51
N ASP A 246 -6.15 -24.02 -21.73
CA ASP A 246 -4.77 -24.24 -22.21
C ASP A 246 -4.12 -25.46 -21.51
N SER A 247 -4.26 -26.63 -22.12
CA SER A 247 -3.70 -27.91 -21.64
C SER A 247 -2.20 -28.09 -21.92
N ASN A 248 -1.36 -27.05 -21.79
CA ASN A 248 0.09 -27.19 -21.89
C ASN A 248 0.81 -26.58 -20.69
N GLY A 249 1.22 -27.46 -19.77
CA GLY A 249 1.99 -27.13 -18.57
C GLY A 249 3.36 -26.54 -18.93
N GLY A 250 3.55 -25.26 -18.59
CA GLY A 250 4.81 -24.55 -18.78
C GLY A 250 4.74 -23.03 -18.63
N GLY A 251 3.61 -22.47 -18.17
CA GLY A 251 3.47 -21.03 -17.93
C GLY A 251 4.20 -20.55 -16.66
N PRO A 252 4.61 -19.26 -16.61
CA PRO A 252 5.23 -18.67 -15.42
C PRO A 252 4.29 -18.74 -14.19
N PRO A 253 4.83 -18.64 -12.95
CA PRO A 253 4.01 -18.76 -11.74
C PRO A 253 2.88 -17.73 -11.75
N SER A 254 1.64 -18.20 -11.64
CA SER A 254 0.46 -17.34 -11.52
C SER A 254 0.36 -16.77 -10.10
N TYR A 255 -0.22 -15.58 -9.97
CA TYR A 255 -0.49 -14.97 -8.65
C TYR A 255 -1.29 -15.94 -7.77
N PRO A 256 -0.92 -16.12 -6.48
CA PRO A 256 -1.49 -17.17 -5.65
C PRO A 256 -3.02 -17.05 -5.54
N THR A 257 -3.71 -18.16 -5.76
CA THR A 257 -5.18 -18.24 -5.75
C THR A 257 -5.75 -18.10 -4.34
N THR A 258 -4.97 -18.49 -3.33
CA THR A 258 -5.30 -18.33 -1.91
C THR A 258 -4.19 -17.53 -1.23
N PRO A 259 -4.48 -16.76 -0.17
CA PRO A 259 -3.46 -16.00 0.53
C PRO A 259 -2.41 -16.97 1.13
N PRO A 260 -1.11 -16.79 0.84
CA PRO A 260 -0.07 -17.63 1.42
C PRO A 260 0.03 -17.40 2.94
N PRO A 261 0.56 -18.36 3.72
CA PRO A 261 0.81 -18.15 5.14
C PRO A 261 1.80 -16.99 5.37
N PRO A 262 1.73 -16.28 6.51
CA PRO A 262 2.69 -15.24 6.86
C PRO A 262 4.10 -15.85 6.98
N GLN A 263 5.00 -15.41 6.10
CA GLN A 263 6.40 -15.84 6.07
C GLN A 263 7.29 -14.65 5.71
N PRO A 264 8.57 -14.67 6.16
CA PRO A 264 9.54 -13.66 5.75
C PRO A 264 9.62 -13.54 4.23
N PRO A 265 9.78 -12.31 3.70
CA PRO A 265 9.91 -12.11 2.26
C PRO A 265 11.17 -12.78 1.74
N MET A 266 11.08 -13.34 0.53
CA MET A 266 12.19 -14.10 -0.07
C MET A 266 13.38 -13.24 -0.51
N CYS A 267 13.18 -11.93 -0.66
CA CYS A 267 14.19 -10.96 -1.07
C CYS A 267 13.91 -9.59 -0.47
N SER A 268 14.92 -8.73 -0.43
CA SER A 268 14.76 -7.35 0.05
C SER A 268 13.92 -6.53 -0.93
N LYS A 269 13.39 -5.40 -0.46
CA LYS A 269 12.73 -4.39 -1.30
C LYS A 269 13.64 -3.94 -2.45
N ARG A 270 14.93 -3.79 -2.15
CA ARG A 270 15.96 -3.33 -3.11
C ARG A 270 16.22 -4.33 -4.24
N ASP A 271 15.96 -5.62 -4.01
CA ASP A 271 16.05 -6.65 -5.03
C ASP A 271 14.88 -6.60 -6.02
N VAL A 272 13.72 -6.08 -5.58
CA VAL A 272 12.55 -5.86 -6.44
C VAL A 272 12.73 -4.57 -7.25
N TYR A 273 13.08 -3.47 -6.59
CA TYR A 273 13.39 -2.21 -7.27
C TYR A 273 14.40 -1.36 -6.47
N THR A 274 15.36 -0.75 -7.17
CA THR A 274 16.39 0.09 -6.53
C THR A 274 15.97 1.55 -6.39
N ASN A 275 15.23 2.09 -7.37
CA ASN A 275 14.81 3.49 -7.41
C ASN A 275 13.34 3.59 -7.81
N THR A 276 12.62 4.56 -7.25
CA THR A 276 11.22 4.84 -7.58
C THR A 276 11.00 5.30 -9.01
N SER A 277 12.05 5.70 -9.75
CA SER A 277 11.98 6.07 -11.18
C SER A 277 11.37 4.96 -12.05
N VAL A 278 11.50 3.70 -11.66
CA VAL A 278 10.85 2.58 -12.36
C VAL A 278 9.33 2.68 -12.36
N PHE A 279 8.76 3.38 -11.39
CA PHE A 279 7.32 3.59 -11.25
C PHE A 279 6.85 4.92 -11.82
N GLU A 280 7.69 5.72 -12.47
CA GLU A 280 7.33 7.07 -12.91
C GLU A 280 6.04 7.09 -13.75
N THR A 281 5.90 6.18 -14.72
CA THR A 281 4.67 6.10 -15.53
C THR A 281 3.44 5.74 -14.69
N ILE A 282 3.58 4.81 -13.73
CA ILE A 282 2.49 4.38 -12.86
C ILE A 282 2.09 5.51 -11.90
N ASP A 283 3.08 6.20 -11.34
CA ASP A 283 2.87 7.32 -10.43
C ASP A 283 2.18 8.49 -11.13
N GLN A 284 2.54 8.79 -12.38
CA GLN A 284 1.86 9.82 -13.17
C GLN A 284 0.40 9.48 -13.46
N VAL A 285 0.08 8.22 -13.78
CA VAL A 285 -1.31 7.76 -13.91
C VAL A 285 -2.05 7.97 -12.59
N ALA A 286 -1.48 7.54 -11.46
CA ALA A 286 -2.11 7.69 -10.16
C ALA A 286 -2.37 9.16 -9.79
N ILE A 287 -1.42 10.06 -10.09
CA ILE A 287 -1.56 11.51 -9.87
C ILE A 287 -2.66 12.10 -10.76
N SER A 288 -2.72 11.73 -12.04
CA SER A 288 -3.74 12.21 -12.98
C SER A 288 -5.15 11.74 -12.58
N VAL A 289 -5.29 10.45 -12.23
CA VAL A 289 -6.56 9.88 -11.77
C VAL A 289 -6.97 10.48 -10.41
N ALA A 290 -6.00 10.85 -9.56
CA ALA A 290 -6.28 11.55 -8.31
C ALA A 290 -6.86 12.96 -8.52
N GLN A 291 -6.76 13.56 -9.70
CA GLN A 291 -7.41 14.84 -10.02
C GLN A 291 -8.78 14.67 -10.69
N SER A 292 -9.12 13.44 -11.07
CA SER A 292 -10.36 13.12 -11.78
C SER A 292 -11.48 12.70 -10.81
N GLU A 293 -12.74 12.92 -11.21
CA GLU A 293 -13.93 12.51 -10.46
C GLU A 293 -14.33 11.08 -10.82
N VAL A 294 -13.70 10.10 -10.18
CA VAL A 294 -14.08 8.68 -10.31
C VAL A 294 -14.97 8.28 -9.14
N THR A 295 -16.15 7.73 -9.46
CA THR A 295 -17.21 7.46 -8.47
C THR A 295 -17.34 5.98 -8.09
N THR A 296 -16.69 5.08 -8.83
CA THR A 296 -16.74 3.62 -8.56
C THR A 296 -15.37 3.03 -8.29
N PHE A 297 -15.32 2.01 -7.43
CA PHE A 297 -14.07 1.30 -7.12
C PHE A 297 -13.59 0.49 -8.33
N THR A 298 -14.51 -0.12 -9.07
CA THR A 298 -14.18 -0.88 -10.29
C THR A 298 -13.52 0.02 -11.34
N GLU A 299 -14.12 1.17 -11.66
CA GLU A 299 -13.55 2.11 -12.63
C GLU A 299 -12.22 2.68 -12.16
N LEU A 300 -12.13 3.04 -10.87
CA LEU A 300 -10.91 3.58 -10.28
C LEU A 300 -9.74 2.60 -10.45
N ILE A 301 -9.91 1.35 -10.02
CA ILE A 301 -8.83 0.37 -10.07
C ILE A 301 -8.47 -0.01 -11.50
N ARG A 302 -9.46 -0.18 -12.38
CA ARG A 302 -9.18 -0.49 -13.79
C ARG A 302 -8.41 0.63 -14.47
N THR A 303 -8.72 1.88 -14.15
CA THR A 303 -7.99 3.05 -14.67
C THR A 303 -6.58 3.13 -14.09
N LEU A 304 -6.44 2.98 -12.77
CA LEU A 304 -5.14 3.02 -12.09
C LEU A 304 -4.18 1.91 -12.56
N THR A 305 -4.73 0.73 -12.85
CA THR A 305 -3.93 -0.47 -13.16
C THR A 305 -3.88 -0.80 -14.65
N ALA A 306 -4.43 0.04 -15.53
CA ALA A 306 -4.50 -0.19 -16.97
C ALA A 306 -3.13 -0.42 -17.63
N SER A 307 -2.11 0.31 -17.17
CA SER A 307 -0.73 0.19 -17.67
C SER A 307 0.15 -0.74 -16.84
N ALA A 308 -0.37 -1.27 -15.72
CA ALA A 308 0.41 -2.10 -14.80
C ALA A 308 0.68 -3.49 -15.38
N ARG A 309 1.91 -3.96 -15.21
CA ARG A 309 2.44 -5.25 -15.70
C ARG A 309 2.91 -6.14 -14.57
N SER A 310 2.74 -5.74 -13.31
CA SER A 310 3.02 -6.58 -12.15
C SER A 310 2.05 -6.28 -11.02
N ASP A 311 1.92 -7.22 -10.09
CA ASP A 311 1.22 -6.98 -8.83
C ASP A 311 1.84 -5.83 -8.02
N VAL A 312 3.17 -5.70 -8.05
CA VAL A 312 3.92 -4.58 -7.47
C VAL A 312 3.46 -3.25 -8.08
N GLU A 313 3.39 -3.13 -9.41
CA GLU A 313 2.91 -1.92 -10.08
C GLU A 313 1.44 -1.61 -9.78
N LYS A 314 0.59 -2.64 -9.65
CA LYS A 314 -0.82 -2.45 -9.23
C LYS A 314 -0.91 -1.88 -7.82
N ALA A 315 -0.20 -2.49 -6.87
CA ALA A 315 -0.15 -2.03 -5.49
C ALA A 315 0.46 -0.63 -5.40
N ARG A 316 1.46 -0.34 -6.23
CA ARG A 316 2.08 0.98 -6.34
C ARG A 316 1.09 2.04 -6.81
N ALA A 317 0.31 1.76 -7.86
CA ALA A 317 -0.71 2.68 -8.35
C ALA A 317 -1.74 3.03 -7.27
N ILE A 318 -2.20 2.03 -6.52
CA ILE A 318 -3.13 2.20 -5.39
C ILE A 318 -2.49 3.02 -4.28
N TYR A 319 -1.29 2.64 -3.83
CA TYR A 319 -0.55 3.34 -2.78
C TYR A 319 -0.31 4.80 -3.15
N ARG A 320 0.10 5.06 -4.39
CA ARG A 320 0.35 6.42 -4.88
C ARG A 320 -0.93 7.23 -4.97
N TRP A 321 -2.02 6.66 -5.48
CA TRP A 321 -3.31 7.34 -5.54
C TRP A 321 -3.79 7.79 -4.16
N ILE A 322 -3.65 6.93 -3.14
CA ILE A 322 -3.99 7.29 -1.74
C ILE A 322 -3.04 8.38 -1.23
N THR A 323 -1.73 8.20 -1.40
CA THR A 323 -0.71 9.08 -0.80
C THR A 323 -0.51 10.42 -1.50
N VAL A 324 -1.17 10.64 -2.65
CA VAL A 324 -1.26 11.96 -3.32
C VAL A 324 -2.40 12.81 -2.76
N LYS A 325 -3.40 12.16 -2.13
CA LYS A 325 -4.59 12.86 -1.62
C LYS A 325 -4.26 13.52 -0.29
N ASN A 326 -4.10 14.84 -0.32
CA ASN A 326 -3.84 15.61 0.90
C ASN A 326 -5.12 15.91 1.67
N LEU A 327 -5.50 15.02 2.59
CA LEU A 327 -6.71 15.19 3.41
C LEU A 327 -6.72 16.47 4.27
N ASN A 328 -5.56 17.05 4.60
CA ASN A 328 -5.51 18.31 5.34
C ASN A 328 -6.02 19.49 4.50
N VAL A 329 -5.75 19.47 3.19
CA VAL A 329 -6.12 20.55 2.25
C VAL A 329 -7.48 20.28 1.59
N MET A 330 -7.79 19.01 1.28
CA MET A 330 -9.00 18.65 0.55
C MET A 330 -10.26 19.08 1.30
N GLN A 331 -11.16 19.77 0.60
CA GLN A 331 -12.51 20.03 1.07
C GLN A 331 -13.45 19.00 0.46
N PHE A 332 -14.41 18.53 1.24
CA PHE A 332 -15.39 17.56 0.80
C PHE A 332 -16.77 18.18 0.95
N ASP A 333 -17.58 18.07 -0.10
CA ASP A 333 -18.95 18.54 -0.06
C ASP A 333 -19.80 17.72 0.93
N SER A 334 -20.82 18.36 1.50
CA SER A 334 -21.73 17.72 2.46
C SER A 334 -22.48 16.54 1.84
N ASP A 335 -22.79 16.66 0.55
CA ASP A 335 -23.68 15.77 -0.22
C ASP A 335 -22.90 14.67 -0.95
N LEU A 336 -21.59 14.56 -0.68
CA LEU A 336 -20.74 13.53 -1.24
C LEU A 336 -21.20 12.14 -0.76
N ASP A 337 -21.49 11.28 -1.72
CA ASP A 337 -21.84 9.88 -1.50
C ASP A 337 -20.69 9.16 -0.78
N SER A 338 -20.98 8.64 0.42
CA SER A 338 -20.05 7.89 1.28
C SER A 338 -19.52 6.62 0.62
N ASN A 339 -20.25 6.09 -0.36
CA ASN A 339 -19.92 4.85 -1.05
C ASN A 339 -18.94 5.03 -2.22
N THR A 340 -18.51 6.26 -2.48
CA THR A 340 -17.49 6.55 -3.49
C THR A 340 -16.07 6.46 -2.89
N PRO A 341 -15.02 6.29 -3.71
CA PRO A 341 -13.64 6.43 -3.22
C PRO A 341 -13.36 7.78 -2.53
N MET A 342 -14.02 8.86 -2.98
CA MET A 342 -13.94 10.17 -2.31
C MET A 342 -14.69 10.18 -0.98
N GLY A 343 -15.83 9.49 -0.88
CA GLY A 343 -16.58 9.26 0.34
C GLY A 343 -15.75 8.58 1.44
N LEU A 344 -14.97 7.56 1.07
CA LEU A 344 -14.03 6.92 2.02
C LEU A 344 -12.89 7.85 2.44
N LEU A 345 -12.32 8.64 1.53
CA LEU A 345 -11.31 9.65 1.89
C LEU A 345 -11.87 10.73 2.82
N ARG A 346 -13.11 11.17 2.60
CA ARG A 346 -13.87 12.03 3.52
C ARG A 346 -14.00 11.35 4.88
N GLY A 347 -14.38 10.07 4.89
CA GLY A 347 -14.47 9.27 6.10
C GLY A 347 -13.15 9.20 6.87
N ILE A 348 -12.01 9.08 6.18
CA ILE A 348 -10.68 9.09 6.81
C ILE A 348 -10.40 10.45 7.44
N LYS A 349 -10.70 11.55 6.74
CA LYS A 349 -10.52 12.91 7.26
C LYS A 349 -11.29 13.15 8.57
N TYR A 350 -12.53 12.67 8.65
CA TYR A 350 -13.38 12.84 9.83
C TYR A 350 -13.30 11.65 10.81
N GLY A 351 -12.47 10.65 10.51
CA GLY A 351 -12.15 9.52 11.37
C GLY A 351 -13.28 8.49 11.53
N THR A 352 -14.18 8.36 10.56
CA THR A 352 -15.11 7.22 10.44
C THR A 352 -14.46 6.05 9.70
N GLU A 353 -13.57 6.34 8.76
CA GLU A 353 -12.82 5.36 7.97
C GLU A 353 -11.32 5.41 8.29
N SER A 354 -10.57 4.46 7.73
CA SER A 354 -9.12 4.41 7.91
C SER A 354 -8.37 4.08 6.62
N TYR A 355 -7.12 4.54 6.53
CA TYR A 355 -6.25 4.28 5.39
C TYR A 355 -6.06 2.79 5.10
N HIS A 356 -5.96 1.95 6.13
CA HIS A 356 -5.71 0.52 5.96
C HIS A 356 -6.94 -0.25 5.46
N VAL A 357 -8.14 0.18 5.83
CA VAL A 357 -9.41 -0.33 5.29
C VAL A 357 -9.55 0.06 3.81
N LEU A 358 -9.29 1.33 3.47
CA LEU A 358 -9.31 1.81 2.08
C LEU A 358 -8.30 1.04 1.21
N PHE A 359 -7.04 0.94 1.65
CA PHE A 359 -6.01 0.23 0.88
C PHE A 359 -6.37 -1.25 0.67
N LYS A 360 -6.89 -1.92 1.70
CA LYS A 360 -7.36 -3.30 1.60
C LYS A 360 -8.50 -3.46 0.59
N ARG A 361 -9.52 -2.58 0.65
CA ARG A 361 -10.65 -2.56 -0.29
C ARG A 361 -10.14 -2.36 -1.73
N LEU A 362 -9.26 -1.39 -1.96
CA LEU A 362 -8.68 -1.16 -3.30
C LEU A 362 -7.85 -2.36 -3.79
N CYS A 363 -7.09 -3.02 -2.91
CA CYS A 363 -6.34 -4.23 -3.26
C CYS A 363 -7.25 -5.38 -3.68
N SER A 364 -8.38 -5.60 -3.00
CA SER A 364 -9.31 -6.68 -3.38
C SER A 364 -9.94 -6.44 -4.76
N TYR A 365 -10.22 -5.18 -5.11
CA TYR A 365 -10.68 -4.82 -6.45
C TYR A 365 -9.61 -5.02 -7.51
N ALA A 366 -8.31 -4.96 -7.17
CA ALA A 366 -7.19 -5.26 -8.05
C ALA A 366 -6.81 -6.75 -8.12
N GLY A 367 -7.49 -7.60 -7.32
CA GLY A 367 -7.21 -9.03 -7.22
C GLY A 367 -5.96 -9.36 -6.40
N LEU A 368 -5.56 -8.46 -5.49
CA LEU A 368 -4.40 -8.61 -4.61
C LEU A 368 -4.83 -9.02 -3.20
N HIS A 369 -4.19 -10.05 -2.65
CA HIS A 369 -4.35 -10.46 -1.25
C HIS A 369 -3.74 -9.40 -0.34
N CYS A 370 -4.58 -8.82 0.52
CA CYS A 370 -4.19 -7.79 1.47
C CYS A 370 -4.82 -8.08 2.83
N VAL A 371 -3.99 -8.06 3.88
CA VAL A 371 -4.39 -8.26 5.26
C VAL A 371 -4.24 -6.96 6.05
N VAL A 372 -5.00 -6.86 7.14
CA VAL A 372 -4.94 -5.74 8.08
C VAL A 372 -4.25 -6.26 9.34
N ILE A 373 -3.12 -5.67 9.70
CA ILE A 373 -2.31 -6.08 10.84
C ILE A 373 -2.50 -5.07 11.96
N LYS A 374 -2.87 -5.56 13.14
CA LYS A 374 -3.01 -4.77 14.36
C LYS A 374 -1.77 -4.94 15.22
N GLY A 375 -1.36 -3.87 15.90
CA GLY A 375 -0.17 -3.91 16.75
C GLY A 375 0.07 -2.60 17.49
N PHE A 376 1.35 -2.35 17.76
CA PHE A 376 1.84 -1.14 18.38
C PHE A 376 2.79 -0.40 17.43
N SER A 377 2.91 0.91 17.60
CA SER A 377 3.91 1.68 16.85
C SER A 377 4.51 2.79 17.69
N LYS A 378 5.77 3.13 17.44
CA LYS A 378 6.47 4.28 18.05
C LYS A 378 6.00 5.60 17.40
N SER A 379 4.72 5.91 17.58
CA SER A 379 4.02 7.02 16.93
C SER A 379 4.25 8.36 17.65
N ALA A 380 3.48 9.40 17.29
CA ALA A 380 3.63 10.73 17.89
C ALA A 380 3.44 10.68 19.42
N GLY A 381 4.41 11.23 20.16
CA GLY A 381 4.41 11.21 21.62
C GLY A 381 5.17 10.05 22.26
N TYR A 382 5.63 9.06 21.48
CA TYR A 382 6.54 8.03 21.97
C TYR A 382 7.90 8.64 22.34
N GLN A 383 8.50 8.16 23.43
CA GLN A 383 9.86 8.46 23.82
C GLN A 383 10.64 7.14 23.98
N PRO A 384 11.92 7.07 23.56
CA PRO A 384 12.76 5.90 23.76
C PRO A 384 12.72 5.40 25.21
N GLY A 385 12.45 4.10 25.40
CA GLY A 385 12.30 3.48 26.71
C GLY A 385 10.88 3.46 27.28
N PHE A 386 9.90 4.09 26.63
CA PHE A 386 8.49 3.94 27.00
C PHE A 386 8.02 2.51 26.76
N ARG A 387 7.17 2.02 27.67
CA ARG A 387 6.51 0.72 27.55
C ARG A 387 5.14 0.82 26.88
N PHE A 388 4.73 -0.26 26.25
CA PHE A 388 3.44 -0.41 25.59
C PHE A 388 2.41 -1.09 26.51
N ASP A 389 2.18 -0.49 27.67
CA ASP A 389 1.32 -1.06 28.73
C ASP A 389 -0.18 -0.79 28.53
N ASP A 390 -0.54 0.06 27.56
CA ASP A 390 -1.92 0.49 27.31
C ASP A 390 -2.21 0.71 25.81
N ASN A 391 -3.40 1.24 25.51
CA ASN A 391 -3.86 1.43 24.14
C ASN A 391 -3.37 2.71 23.44
N ARG A 392 -2.54 3.55 24.09
CA ARG A 392 -2.12 4.86 23.54
C ARG A 392 -1.37 4.75 22.21
N PHE A 393 -0.63 3.67 22.03
CA PHE A 393 0.21 3.46 20.85
C PHE A 393 -0.28 2.32 19.94
N ARG A 394 -1.54 1.90 20.12
CA ARG A 394 -2.20 0.95 19.22
C ARG A 394 -2.27 1.53 17.83
N ASN A 395 -1.96 0.69 16.85
CA ASN A 395 -1.95 1.09 15.45
C ASN A 395 -2.23 -0.09 14.53
N THR A 396 -2.55 0.23 13.29
CA THR A 396 -2.96 -0.73 12.28
C THR A 396 -2.36 -0.36 10.92
N TRP A 397 -1.89 -1.36 10.18
CA TRP A 397 -1.30 -1.23 8.85
C TRP A 397 -1.68 -2.42 7.97
N ASN A 398 -1.14 -2.50 6.76
CA ASN A 398 -1.40 -3.60 5.84
C ASN A 398 -0.13 -4.42 5.57
N ALA A 399 -0.35 -5.70 5.25
CA ALA A 399 0.58 -6.45 4.43
C ALA A 399 -0.14 -6.93 3.17
N VAL A 400 0.53 -6.85 2.03
CA VAL A 400 0.02 -7.24 0.72
C VAL A 400 0.96 -8.26 0.09
N CYS A 401 0.41 -9.30 -0.54
CA CYS A 401 1.20 -10.31 -1.22
C CYS A 401 1.61 -9.79 -2.60
N LEU A 402 2.91 -9.55 -2.80
CA LEU A 402 3.53 -8.99 -4.00
C LEU A 402 4.78 -9.79 -4.36
N ASP A 403 4.95 -10.11 -5.64
CA ASP A 403 6.07 -10.91 -6.15
C ASP A 403 6.28 -12.22 -5.34
N GLY A 404 5.16 -12.85 -4.98
CA GLY A 404 5.12 -14.11 -4.23
C GLY A 404 5.41 -14.00 -2.72
N SER A 405 5.58 -12.80 -2.16
CA SER A 405 5.89 -12.60 -0.72
C SER A 405 4.99 -11.55 -0.07
N TRP A 406 4.77 -11.66 1.25
CA TRP A 406 4.11 -10.62 2.03
C TRP A 406 5.00 -9.39 2.19
N ARG A 407 4.46 -8.20 1.92
CA ARG A 407 5.16 -6.91 1.99
C ARG A 407 4.35 -5.90 2.80
N PHE A 408 5.01 -5.20 3.72
CA PHE A 408 4.34 -4.17 4.52
C PHE A 408 4.01 -2.93 3.69
N VAL A 409 2.83 -2.37 3.92
CA VAL A 409 2.41 -1.08 3.38
C VAL A 409 1.73 -0.27 4.47
N GLN A 410 2.19 0.97 4.67
CA GLN A 410 1.60 1.90 5.63
C GLN A 410 1.26 3.24 4.97
N CYS A 411 0.05 3.31 4.41
CA CYS A 411 -0.45 4.49 3.69
C CYS A 411 -0.51 5.75 4.55
N ASN A 412 -0.85 5.63 5.84
CA ASN A 412 -0.95 6.81 6.71
C ASN A 412 0.41 7.46 6.97
N TRP A 413 1.49 6.69 7.07
CA TRP A 413 2.84 7.26 7.22
C TRP A 413 3.38 7.74 5.88
N GLY A 414 3.12 6.99 4.80
CA GLY A 414 3.50 7.38 3.44
C GLY A 414 2.86 8.68 2.95
N ALA A 415 1.62 8.96 3.38
CA ALA A 415 0.87 10.16 3.03
C ALA A 415 1.19 11.37 3.93
N ARG A 416 1.94 11.18 5.03
CA ARG A 416 2.32 12.28 5.92
C ARG A 416 3.42 13.11 5.27
N HIS A 417 3.24 14.42 5.32
CA HIS A 417 4.29 15.37 5.02
C HIS A 417 5.48 15.11 5.94
N LEU A 418 6.68 14.93 5.37
CA LEU A 418 7.92 15.06 6.11
C LEU A 418 8.03 16.53 6.56
N VAL A 419 7.44 16.84 7.72
CA VAL A 419 7.69 18.08 8.43
C VAL A 419 9.09 17.95 9.01
N ASN A 420 10.07 18.53 8.32
CA ASN A 420 11.29 18.94 9.01
C ASN A 420 10.91 19.94 10.11
N ALA A 421 11.64 19.86 11.21
CA ALA A 421 11.28 20.35 12.54
C ALA A 421 10.69 21.76 12.59
N LYS A 422 9.83 21.98 13.60
CA LYS A 422 9.38 23.29 14.10
C LYS A 422 10.45 24.37 13.90
N GLU A 423 10.25 25.25 12.94
CA GLU A 423 10.88 26.56 12.98
C GLU A 423 10.14 27.39 14.02
N GLY A 424 10.86 27.77 15.08
CA GLY A 424 10.39 28.75 16.04
C GLY A 424 10.12 30.06 15.32
N SER A 425 8.94 30.63 15.56
CA SER A 425 8.51 31.99 15.21
C SER A 425 9.63 32.95 14.78
N ARG A 426 9.63 33.34 13.49
CA ARG A 426 9.70 34.75 13.06
C ARG A 426 9.54 34.94 11.54
N SER A 427 8.37 35.48 11.19
CA SER A 427 8.14 36.49 10.14
C SER A 427 9.07 36.53 8.91
N THR A 428 8.65 35.91 7.81
CA THR A 428 8.52 36.54 6.46
C THR A 428 7.82 35.57 5.49
N PRO A 429 6.80 36.01 4.71
CA PRO A 429 6.18 35.15 3.71
C PRO A 429 6.97 35.26 2.40
N LYS A 430 8.01 34.42 2.25
CA LYS A 430 8.58 34.12 0.93
C LYS A 430 8.82 32.63 0.80
N GLY A 431 7.78 31.93 0.34
CA GLY A 431 7.92 30.68 -0.40
C GLY A 431 8.68 29.55 0.29
N ASP A 432 8.41 29.27 1.57
CA ASP A 432 8.84 28.02 2.15
C ASP A 432 8.01 26.89 1.56
N SER A 433 8.65 26.19 0.63
CA SER A 433 8.14 25.03 -0.06
C SER A 433 7.88 23.92 0.95
N LEU A 434 6.63 23.83 1.43
CA LEU A 434 6.00 22.57 1.81
C LEU A 434 6.12 21.63 0.60
N ARG A 435 7.29 21.01 0.40
CA ARG A 435 7.45 19.98 -0.62
C ARG A 435 6.60 18.81 -0.19
N TYR A 436 5.56 18.57 -0.98
CA TYR A 436 4.75 17.38 -0.91
C TYR A 436 5.60 16.18 -1.35
N GLU A 437 6.47 15.70 -0.47
CA GLU A 437 7.24 14.49 -0.68
C GLU A 437 6.57 13.37 0.11
N TYR A 438 5.91 12.47 -0.60
CA TYR A 438 5.44 11.21 -0.03
C TYR A 438 6.66 10.38 0.38
N ASP A 439 6.50 9.53 1.38
CA ASP A 439 7.61 8.71 1.85
C ASP A 439 7.50 7.28 1.30
N ASP A 440 8.36 6.96 0.32
CA ASP A 440 8.42 5.63 -0.30
C ASP A 440 8.82 4.53 0.69
N HIS A 441 9.49 4.88 1.79
CA HIS A 441 9.94 3.90 2.78
C HIS A 441 8.79 3.00 3.25
N TYR A 442 7.57 3.56 3.40
CA TYR A 442 6.38 2.84 3.87
C TYR A 442 5.63 2.04 2.79
N PHE A 443 6.19 1.90 1.59
CA PHE A 443 5.74 0.97 0.56
C PHE A 443 6.73 -0.18 0.42
N MET A 444 6.28 -1.41 0.63
CA MET A 444 7.11 -2.62 0.64
C MET A 444 8.29 -2.59 1.61
N THR A 445 8.12 -1.95 2.78
CA THR A 445 9.20 -1.87 3.79
C THR A 445 9.67 -3.27 4.18
N ASP A 446 10.99 -3.46 4.22
CA ASP A 446 11.57 -4.73 4.66
C ASP A 446 11.31 -4.93 6.17
N PRO A 447 10.95 -6.15 6.62
CA PRO A 447 10.61 -6.42 8.02
C PRO A 447 11.67 -5.99 9.03
N GLU A 448 12.94 -6.11 8.66
CA GLU A 448 14.11 -5.74 9.47
C GLU A 448 14.18 -4.22 9.71
N GLU A 449 13.69 -3.41 8.77
CA GLU A 449 13.57 -1.96 8.93
C GLU A 449 12.24 -1.60 9.62
N PHE A 450 11.14 -2.25 9.22
CA PHE A 450 9.79 -1.95 9.68
C PHE A 450 9.61 -2.19 11.20
N ILE A 451 10.26 -3.23 11.74
CA ILE A 451 10.20 -3.60 13.16
C ILE A 451 10.76 -2.52 14.10
N TYR A 452 11.58 -1.59 13.61
CA TYR A 452 12.08 -0.49 14.44
C TYR A 452 10.96 0.47 14.88
N GLU A 453 9.91 0.61 14.06
CA GLU A 453 8.80 1.54 14.31
C GLU A 453 7.47 0.83 14.60
N PHE A 454 7.23 -0.37 14.05
CA PHE A 454 5.95 -1.07 14.15
C PHE A 454 6.11 -2.50 14.67
N PHE A 455 5.36 -2.85 15.71
CA PHE A 455 5.33 -4.17 16.32
C PHE A 455 3.97 -4.84 16.14
N PRO A 456 3.84 -5.82 15.22
CA PRO A 456 2.64 -6.64 15.09
C PRO A 456 2.28 -7.36 16.40
N GLN A 457 1.00 -7.38 16.74
CA GLN A 457 0.52 -8.12 17.92
C GLN A 457 0.66 -9.63 17.74
N GLU A 458 0.45 -10.12 16.52
CA GLU A 458 0.60 -11.53 16.15
C GLU A 458 2.03 -11.77 15.65
N SER A 459 2.76 -12.67 16.30
CA SER A 459 4.21 -12.84 16.06
C SER A 459 4.57 -13.27 14.64
N GLU A 460 3.68 -14.02 13.97
CA GLU A 460 3.87 -14.45 12.58
C GLU A 460 3.86 -13.27 11.59
N TRP A 461 3.11 -12.22 11.91
CA TRP A 461 3.00 -11.01 11.10
C TRP A 461 4.17 -10.04 11.29
N GLN A 462 5.18 -10.39 12.10
CA GLN A 462 6.48 -9.72 12.08
C GLN A 462 7.22 -9.97 10.78
N LEU A 463 6.94 -11.08 10.09
CA LEU A 463 7.62 -11.49 8.86
C LEU A 463 9.15 -11.52 9.01
N LEU A 464 9.63 -11.64 10.25
CA LEU A 464 11.05 -11.80 10.56
C LEU A 464 11.37 -13.31 10.63
N PRO A 465 12.55 -13.73 10.15
CA PRO A 465 13.01 -15.11 10.34
C PRO A 465 13.06 -15.52 11.82
N ARG A 466 13.32 -14.55 12.71
CA ARG A 466 13.29 -14.71 14.16
C ARG A 466 12.46 -13.57 14.76
N PRO A 467 11.17 -13.82 15.05
CA PRO A 467 10.32 -12.83 15.71
C PRO A 467 10.88 -12.40 17.06
N ILE A 468 10.70 -11.12 17.39
CA ILE A 468 11.11 -10.53 18.66
C ILE A 468 9.91 -10.38 19.61
N THR A 469 10.22 -10.30 20.89
CA THR A 469 9.24 -10.01 21.94
C THR A 469 8.94 -8.51 22.03
N LEU A 470 7.82 -8.15 22.65
CA LEU A 470 7.48 -6.74 22.88
C LEU A 470 8.56 -5.99 23.69
N ARG A 471 9.17 -6.65 24.68
CA ARG A 471 10.27 -6.07 25.46
C ARG A 471 11.51 -5.77 24.61
N GLN A 472 11.82 -6.65 23.66
CA GLN A 472 12.91 -6.42 22.72
C GLN A 472 12.59 -5.23 21.81
N PHE A 473 11.36 -5.15 21.29
CA PHE A 473 10.91 -4.00 20.49
C PHE A 473 11.01 -2.66 21.24
N GLU A 474 10.60 -2.63 22.52
CA GLU A 474 10.74 -1.48 23.42
C GLU A 474 12.20 -1.06 23.60
N SER A 475 13.11 -2.04 23.65
CA SER A 475 14.54 -1.80 23.76
C SER A 475 15.22 -1.39 22.44
N LEU A 476 14.55 -1.52 21.29
CA LEU A 476 15.13 -1.11 20.01
C LEU A 476 15.28 0.41 19.91
N PRO A 477 16.41 0.93 19.41
CA PRO A 477 16.58 2.34 19.09
C PRO A 477 15.41 2.88 18.27
N PHE A 478 15.06 4.14 18.49
CA PHE A 478 13.97 4.75 17.74
C PHE A 478 14.52 5.46 16.50
N VAL A 479 14.46 4.77 15.36
CA VAL A 479 14.81 5.30 14.04
C VAL A 479 13.60 5.33 13.13
N ARG A 480 13.66 6.13 12.06
CA ARG A 480 12.59 6.34 11.07
C ARG A 480 13.14 6.26 9.66
N SER A 481 12.24 6.36 8.68
CA SER A 481 12.53 6.31 7.24
C SER A 481 13.82 7.03 6.78
N LEU A 482 14.11 8.24 7.26
CA LEU A 482 15.33 8.97 6.87
C LEU A 482 16.63 8.21 7.26
N PHE A 483 16.65 7.52 8.39
CA PHE A 483 17.79 6.71 8.82
C PHE A 483 18.12 5.64 7.76
N PHE A 484 17.10 4.91 7.30
CA PHE A 484 17.24 3.87 6.28
C PHE A 484 17.48 4.44 4.87
N ARG A 485 16.83 5.56 4.53
CA ARG A 485 16.95 6.23 3.23
C ARG A 485 18.39 6.67 2.96
N TYR A 486 19.08 7.17 3.98
CA TYR A 486 20.50 7.56 3.88
C TYR A 486 21.48 6.40 4.14
N GLY A 487 20.98 5.16 4.29
CA GLY A 487 21.82 3.98 4.53
C GLY A 487 22.58 4.03 5.85
N LEU A 488 22.03 4.74 6.85
CA LEU A 488 22.60 4.75 8.20
C LEU A 488 22.35 3.40 8.86
N SER A 489 23.30 2.95 9.67
CA SER A 489 23.16 1.75 10.49
C SER A 489 23.94 1.91 11.80
N PHE A 490 23.52 1.25 12.88
CA PHE A 490 24.27 1.29 14.12
C PHE A 490 25.53 0.42 14.02
N THR A 491 26.66 0.91 14.54
CA THR A 491 27.89 0.12 14.59
C THR A 491 27.78 -1.04 15.59
N ASP A 492 27.03 -0.82 16.68
CA ASP A 492 26.68 -1.85 17.66
C ASP A 492 25.26 -2.40 17.37
N PRO A 493 25.12 -3.66 16.95
CA PRO A 493 23.81 -4.29 16.72
C PRO A 493 22.98 -4.48 18.01
N LEU A 494 23.62 -4.45 19.17
CA LEU A 494 22.96 -4.61 20.48
C LEU A 494 22.62 -3.27 21.15
N LEU A 495 22.83 -2.16 20.44
CA LEU A 495 22.53 -0.83 20.95
C LEU A 495 21.06 -0.76 21.38
N GLN A 496 20.83 -0.34 22.63
CA GLN A 496 19.49 -0.19 23.17
C GLN A 496 19.00 1.26 23.03
N ALA A 497 17.68 1.42 23.07
CA ALA A 497 16.99 2.71 23.04
C ALA A 497 17.40 3.64 24.19
N VAL A 498 17.77 3.08 25.34
CA VAL A 498 18.24 3.79 26.53
C VAL A 498 19.67 3.34 26.82
N VAL A 499 20.61 4.26 26.66
CA VAL A 499 22.04 4.02 26.92
C VAL A 499 22.39 4.55 28.29
N GLN A 500 23.00 3.71 29.13
CA GLN A 500 23.52 4.14 30.42
C GLN A 500 24.84 4.88 30.23
N ALA A 501 24.96 6.04 30.88
CA ALA A 501 26.23 6.76 30.91
C ALA A 501 27.27 5.98 31.72
N ASP A 502 28.52 6.11 31.34
CA ASP A 502 29.64 5.60 32.13
C ASP A 502 29.82 6.38 33.43
N LYS A 503 30.83 6.01 34.23
CA LYS A 503 31.12 6.66 35.51
C LYS A 503 31.48 8.14 35.38
N SER A 504 31.88 8.61 34.19
CA SER A 504 32.16 10.01 33.89
C SER A 504 30.92 10.79 33.46
N GLY A 505 29.78 10.12 33.28
CA GLY A 505 28.56 10.71 32.73
C GLY A 505 28.53 10.74 31.20
N ALA A 506 29.51 10.12 30.52
CA ALA A 506 29.58 10.07 29.06
C ALA A 506 28.85 8.84 28.51
N ALA A 507 28.24 8.98 27.33
CA ALA A 507 27.70 7.87 26.55
C ALA A 507 28.15 8.03 25.10
N THR A 508 28.55 6.92 24.47
CA THR A 508 29.01 6.92 23.07
C THR A 508 28.03 6.11 22.22
N VAL A 509 27.57 6.73 21.13
CA VAL A 509 26.77 6.07 20.10
C VAL A 509 27.49 6.24 18.77
N SER A 510 27.68 5.15 18.05
CA SER A 510 28.36 5.14 16.76
C SER A 510 27.41 4.64 15.66
N ILE A 511 27.41 5.34 14.54
CA ILE A 511 26.56 5.06 13.38
C ILE A 511 27.49 4.95 12.17
N ASN A 512 27.31 3.89 11.39
CA ASN A 512 27.92 3.72 10.08
C ASN A 512 27.10 4.49 9.03
N MET A 513 27.79 5.12 8.09
CA MET A 513 27.18 5.84 6.98
C MET A 513 27.99 5.64 5.69
N CYS A 514 27.35 5.84 4.54
CA CYS A 514 28.05 5.81 3.25
C CYS A 514 28.92 7.06 3.08
N ASN A 515 30.06 6.96 2.39
CA ASN A 515 30.96 8.09 2.17
C ASN A 515 30.29 9.26 1.44
N GLU A 516 29.35 8.97 0.53
CA GLU A 516 28.57 9.98 -0.19
C GLU A 516 27.64 10.79 0.74
N ALA A 517 27.25 10.21 1.88
CA ALA A 517 26.36 10.85 2.84
C ALA A 517 27.11 11.80 3.81
N LEU A 518 28.44 11.70 3.92
CA LEU A 518 29.25 12.52 4.83
C LEU A 518 29.16 14.01 4.49
N ASP A 519 29.15 14.35 3.20
CA ASP A 519 29.12 15.74 2.74
C ASP A 519 27.71 16.33 2.68
N SER A 520 26.67 15.51 2.87
CA SER A 520 25.26 15.91 2.67
C SER A 520 24.40 15.88 3.93
N LEU A 521 24.90 15.31 5.04
CA LEU A 521 24.17 15.19 6.30
C LEU A 521 24.76 16.05 7.41
N ILE A 522 23.89 16.74 8.13
CA ILE A 522 24.22 17.46 9.36
C ILE A 522 23.49 16.79 10.51
N PHE A 523 24.24 16.39 11.53
CA PHE A 523 23.68 15.79 12.73
C PHE A 523 23.48 16.86 13.81
N HIS A 524 22.26 16.94 14.33
CA HIS A 524 21.94 17.76 15.48
C HIS A 524 21.60 16.84 16.65
N TYR A 525 22.20 17.09 17.80
CA TYR A 525 21.82 16.44 19.05
C TYR A 525 21.11 17.45 19.94
N ASN A 526 20.08 16.98 20.65
CA ASN A 526 19.33 17.78 21.61
C ASN A 526 19.46 17.09 22.97
N LEU A 527 20.26 17.67 23.86
CA LEU A 527 20.36 17.27 25.26
C LEU A 527 19.34 18.13 26.02
N LYS A 528 18.34 17.48 26.61
CA LYS A 528 17.34 18.14 27.45
C LYS A 528 17.69 18.04 28.91
#